data_AF-A0A5S9NEX0-F1
#
_entry.id   AF-A0A5S9NEX0-F1
#
_cell.length_a   1.000
_cell.length_b   1.000
_cell.length_c   1.000
_cell.angle_alpha   90.00
_cell.angle_beta   90.00
_cell.angle_gamma   90.00
#
_symmetry.space_group_name_H-M   'P 1'
#
loop_
_entity.id
_entity.type
_entity.pdbx_description
1 polymer ?
#
loop_
_entity_poly.entity_id
_entity_poly.type
_entity_poly.pdbx_seq_one_letter_code
_entity_poly.pdbx_strand_id
1 'polypeptide(L)'
;MNVGERIRQFRESRGWTLAEMANHLDVDITAQSLGRYELGRRSPDAELLEAMVRLGCDPAWLLGGSPAPAIEMRPTGTSDAVLIERLAFRASAGSGALVIEPTGGTGSVRSELLKRLGLRAEYARLMEADGDSMLPTIHHGDPLLIDVSPEARARVVDNKIYAFTIENEAYVKRLRREPGRIVMVSDNRDYPERAIPEGDSFRIIGRVKWVEREL
;
A
#
# COMPACT_ATOMS: atom_id res chain seq x y z
N MET A 1 31.22 14.19 -23.62
CA MET A 1 31.59 14.41 -22.21
C MET A 1 32.33 13.19 -21.69
N ASN A 2 33.53 13.35 -21.15
CA ASN A 2 34.32 12.24 -20.60
C ASN A 2 34.05 12.06 -19.08
N VAL A 3 34.56 10.97 -18.48
CA VAL A 3 34.38 10.68 -17.05
C VAL A 3 34.97 11.77 -16.16
N GLY A 4 36.11 12.36 -16.54
CA GLY A 4 36.72 13.48 -15.84
C GLY A 4 35.83 14.72 -15.78
N GLU A 5 35.24 15.11 -16.90
CA GLU A 5 34.30 16.23 -16.98
C GLU A 5 33.06 15.99 -16.11
N ARG A 6 32.65 14.73 -15.91
CA ARG A 6 31.56 14.36 -15.00
C ARG A 6 31.96 14.41 -13.53
N ILE A 7 33.16 13.96 -13.17
CA ILE A 7 33.72 14.14 -11.82
C ILE A 7 33.71 15.64 -11.46
N ARG A 8 34.13 16.49 -12.41
CA ARG A 8 34.10 17.94 -12.27
C ARG A 8 32.69 18.49 -12.04
N GLN A 9 31.71 18.09 -12.85
CA GLN A 9 30.33 18.51 -12.71
C GLN A 9 29.72 18.10 -11.36
N PHE A 10 30.01 16.88 -10.90
CA PHE A 10 29.56 16.41 -9.58
C PHE A 10 30.12 17.29 -8.46
N ARG A 11 31.42 17.60 -8.51
CA ARG A 11 32.08 18.47 -7.54
C ARG A 11 31.48 19.88 -7.54
N GLU A 12 31.34 20.49 -8.72
CA GLU A 12 30.81 21.85 -8.89
C GLU A 12 29.35 21.95 -8.45
N SER A 13 28.53 20.90 -8.67
CA SER A 13 27.14 20.86 -8.20
C SER A 13 26.98 20.93 -6.68
N ARG A 14 28.01 20.53 -5.93
CA ARG A 14 28.07 20.61 -4.47
C ARG A 14 28.80 21.85 -3.95
N GLY A 15 29.26 22.72 -4.86
CA GLY A 15 30.00 23.93 -4.51
C GLY A 15 31.41 23.68 -3.98
N TRP A 16 31.99 22.49 -4.20
CA TRP A 16 33.28 22.12 -3.64
C TRP A 16 34.45 22.52 -4.54
N THR A 17 35.55 22.95 -3.90
CA THR A 17 36.88 23.05 -4.51
C THR A 17 37.52 21.67 -4.67
N LEU A 18 38.58 21.57 -5.48
CA LEU A 18 39.33 20.32 -5.64
C LEU A 18 39.93 19.80 -4.32
N ALA A 19 40.33 20.71 -3.43
CA ALA A 19 40.86 20.34 -2.11
C ALA A 19 39.77 19.83 -1.18
N GLU A 20 38.59 20.45 -1.18
CA GLU A 20 37.44 19.99 -0.40
C GLU A 20 36.95 18.62 -0.88
N MET A 21 36.90 18.41 -2.20
CA MET A 21 36.56 17.11 -2.75
C MET A 21 37.57 16.02 -2.36
N ALA A 22 38.87 16.33 -2.41
CA ALA A 22 39.90 15.40 -1.96
C ALA A 22 39.71 14.99 -0.49
N ASN A 23 39.35 15.95 0.38
CA ASN A 23 39.08 15.68 1.80
C ASN A 23 37.79 14.88 2.04
N HIS A 24 36.81 14.99 1.14
CA HIS A 24 35.55 14.24 1.22
C HIS A 24 35.66 12.83 0.66
N LEU A 25 36.67 12.57 -0.18
CA LEU A 25 36.96 11.25 -0.70
C LEU A 25 37.76 10.48 0.36
N ASP A 26 37.23 9.35 0.81
CA ASP A 26 37.90 8.44 1.74
C ASP A 26 38.97 7.58 1.02
N VAL A 27 39.84 8.24 0.25
CA VAL A 27 40.97 7.66 -0.49
C VAL A 27 42.14 8.65 -0.52
N ASP A 28 43.37 8.14 -0.53
CA ASP A 28 44.58 8.98 -0.56
C ASP A 28 44.78 9.61 -1.95
N ILE A 29 44.15 10.77 -2.17
CA ILE A 29 44.21 11.51 -3.43
C ILE A 29 44.46 13.00 -3.21
N THR A 30 45.34 13.59 -4.01
CA THR A 30 45.61 15.02 -3.96
C THR A 30 44.67 15.82 -4.87
N ALA A 31 44.42 17.07 -4.52
CA ALA A 31 43.67 18.03 -5.36
C ALA A 31 44.26 18.14 -6.79
N GLN A 32 45.59 18.03 -6.92
CA GLN A 32 46.27 18.06 -8.21
C GLN A 32 45.96 16.80 -9.05
N SER A 33 45.91 15.63 -8.42
CA SER A 33 45.53 14.37 -9.08
C SER A 33 44.08 14.41 -9.54
N LEU A 34 43.15 14.89 -8.71
CA LEU A 34 41.75 15.16 -9.10
C LEU A 34 41.65 16.10 -10.30
N GLY A 35 42.39 17.21 -10.30
CA GLY A 35 42.41 18.14 -11.42
C GLY A 35 42.90 17.52 -12.74
N ARG A 36 43.86 16.57 -12.69
CA ARG A 36 44.32 15.83 -13.88
C ARG A 36 43.25 14.89 -14.41
N TYR A 37 42.47 14.26 -13.53
CA TYR A 37 41.32 13.45 -13.92
C TYR A 37 40.24 14.33 -14.56
N GLU A 38 39.87 15.45 -13.92
CA GLU A 38 38.84 16.36 -14.43
C GLU A 38 39.14 16.97 -15.80
N LEU A 39 40.43 17.22 -16.09
CA LEU A 39 40.90 17.72 -17.38
C LEU A 39 41.04 16.62 -18.46
N GLY A 40 40.72 15.36 -18.14
CA GLY A 40 40.85 14.23 -19.05
C GLY A 40 42.31 13.86 -19.39
N ARG A 41 43.29 14.39 -18.63
CA ARG A 41 44.72 14.10 -18.83
C ARG A 41 45.14 12.74 -18.26
N ARG A 42 44.29 12.16 -17.39
CA ARG A 42 44.43 10.82 -16.82
C ARG A 42 43.05 10.19 -16.70
N SER A 43 42.98 8.88 -16.90
CA SER A 43 41.76 8.10 -16.70
C SER A 43 41.63 7.70 -15.22
N PRO A 44 40.50 8.00 -14.55
CA PRO A 44 40.23 7.54 -13.18
C PRO A 44 40.40 6.03 -13.03
N ASP A 45 41.02 5.59 -11.94
CA ASP A 45 41.11 4.19 -11.57
C ASP A 45 39.85 3.73 -10.81
N ALA A 46 39.72 2.42 -10.62
CA ALA A 46 38.57 1.82 -9.95
C ALA A 46 38.39 2.34 -8.51
N GLU A 47 39.50 2.56 -7.79
CA GLU A 47 39.49 3.05 -6.41
C GLU A 47 38.87 4.46 -6.31
N LEU A 48 39.25 5.38 -7.20
CA LEU A 48 38.61 6.70 -7.26
C LEU A 48 37.14 6.61 -7.67
N LEU A 49 36.80 5.77 -8.65
CA LEU A 49 35.41 5.60 -9.12
C LEU A 49 34.50 5.06 -8.00
N GLU A 50 34.98 4.10 -7.21
CA GLU A 50 34.25 3.60 -6.05
C GLU A 50 34.09 4.67 -4.97
N ALA A 51 35.13 5.46 -4.70
CA ALA A 51 35.06 6.56 -3.74
C ALA A 51 34.01 7.61 -4.17
N MET A 52 33.91 7.90 -5.47
CA MET A 52 32.87 8.76 -6.02
C MET A 52 31.47 8.21 -5.78
N VAL A 53 31.27 6.90 -5.97
CA VAL A 53 29.98 6.22 -5.71
C VAL A 53 29.62 6.29 -4.23
N ARG A 54 30.58 6.03 -3.33
CA ARG A 54 30.37 6.17 -1.87
C ARG A 54 30.00 7.59 -1.46
N LEU A 55 30.53 8.60 -2.14
CA LEU A 55 30.22 10.01 -1.91
C LEU A 55 28.84 10.42 -2.47
N GLY A 56 28.13 9.48 -3.11
CA GLY A 56 26.78 9.66 -3.65
C GLY A 56 26.76 10.12 -5.11
N CYS A 57 27.82 9.87 -5.89
CA CYS A 57 27.81 10.04 -7.34
C CYS A 57 27.15 8.81 -7.98
N ASP A 58 26.15 9.01 -8.83
CA ASP A 58 25.51 7.91 -9.55
C ASP A 58 26.51 7.23 -10.50
N PRO A 59 26.79 5.91 -10.34
CA PRO A 59 27.74 5.21 -11.20
C PRO A 59 27.30 5.18 -12.67
N ALA A 60 25.99 5.15 -12.94
CA ALA A 60 25.46 5.13 -14.30
C ALA A 60 25.74 6.45 -15.02
N TRP A 61 25.49 7.58 -14.36
CA TRP A 61 25.90 8.89 -14.86
C TRP A 61 27.42 9.03 -14.99
N LEU A 62 28.17 8.66 -13.94
CA LEU A 62 29.62 8.82 -13.87
C LEU A 62 30.34 8.09 -15.00
N LEU A 63 29.97 6.84 -15.28
CA LEU A 63 30.62 6.01 -16.30
C LEU A 63 29.97 6.19 -17.68
N GLY A 64 28.65 6.18 -17.75
CA GLY A 64 27.88 6.13 -18.99
C GLY A 64 27.59 7.48 -19.64
N GLY A 65 27.71 8.59 -18.91
CA GLY A 65 27.51 9.94 -19.46
C GLY A 65 26.08 10.34 -19.79
N SER A 66 25.16 9.38 -19.78
CA SER A 66 23.75 9.64 -19.57
C SER A 66 23.50 9.55 -18.08
N PRO A 67 22.79 10.50 -17.43
CA PRO A 67 22.06 10.12 -16.23
C PRO A 67 21.32 8.85 -16.61
N ALA A 68 21.39 7.78 -15.80
CA ALA A 68 20.57 6.59 -16.03
C ALA A 68 19.24 7.11 -16.56
N PRO A 69 18.88 6.79 -17.84
CA PRO A 69 17.89 7.56 -18.61
C PRO A 69 16.79 7.82 -17.63
N ALA A 70 16.59 9.11 -17.24
CA ALA A 70 15.91 9.43 -15.99
C ALA A 70 14.81 8.42 -15.91
N ILE A 71 14.93 7.47 -14.98
CA ILE A 71 13.84 6.56 -14.76
C ILE A 71 12.89 7.53 -14.08
N GLU A 72 12.21 8.40 -14.85
CA GLU A 72 10.78 8.34 -14.90
C GLU A 72 10.52 6.86 -14.83
N MET A 73 10.30 6.43 -13.59
CA MET A 73 9.50 5.28 -13.33
C MET A 73 8.17 5.69 -13.96
N ARG A 74 8.04 5.62 -15.28
CA ARG A 74 6.94 4.85 -15.83
C ARG A 74 7.11 3.54 -15.11
N PRO A 75 6.26 3.24 -14.13
CA PRO A 75 6.31 1.94 -13.51
C PRO A 75 6.04 1.00 -14.69
N THR A 76 7.08 0.36 -15.20
CA THR A 76 6.97 -0.88 -15.95
C THR A 76 6.45 -1.87 -14.92
N GLY A 77 5.13 -1.84 -14.71
CA GLY A 77 4.34 -2.75 -13.90
C GLY A 77 5.08 -3.40 -12.73
N THR A 78 5.70 -2.63 -11.83
CA THR A 78 5.85 -3.13 -10.46
C THR A 78 4.44 -3.14 -9.91
N SER A 79 3.92 -4.32 -9.60
CA SER A 79 2.67 -4.52 -8.87
C SER A 79 2.64 -3.57 -7.68
N ASP A 80 2.07 -2.37 -7.86
CA ASP A 80 1.84 -1.36 -6.82
C ASP A 80 0.65 -1.85 -6.01
N ALA A 81 0.85 -2.99 -5.36
CA ALA A 81 -0.16 -3.74 -4.66
C ALA A 81 0.33 -4.02 -3.26
N VAL A 82 -0.54 -3.69 -2.31
CA VAL A 82 -0.31 -3.84 -0.89
C VAL A 82 -0.89 -5.16 -0.45
N LEU A 83 -0.15 -5.90 0.38
CA LEU A 83 -0.65 -7.12 1.00
C LEU A 83 -1.63 -6.75 2.11
N ILE A 84 -2.88 -7.18 1.94
CA ILE A 84 -3.98 -6.96 2.88
C ILE A 84 -4.35 -8.28 3.54
N GLU A 85 -4.44 -8.30 4.87
CA GLU A 85 -4.81 -9.51 5.62
C GLU A 85 -6.25 -9.95 5.32
N ARG A 86 -6.45 -11.26 5.20
CA ARG A 86 -7.77 -11.89 5.07
C ARG A 86 -8.34 -12.26 6.43
N LEU A 87 -9.57 -11.84 6.67
CA LEU A 87 -10.38 -12.24 7.80
C LEU A 87 -11.27 -13.43 7.42
N ALA A 88 -11.44 -14.36 8.35
CA ALA A 88 -12.49 -15.37 8.26
C ALA A 88 -13.28 -15.41 9.56
N PHE A 89 -14.55 -15.75 9.42
CA PHE A 89 -15.40 -16.09 10.55
C PHE A 89 -15.09 -17.52 10.98
N ARG A 90 -14.78 -17.72 12.27
CA ARG A 90 -14.52 -19.03 12.86
C ARG A 90 -15.38 -19.24 14.09
N ALA A 91 -15.91 -20.44 14.25
CA ALA A 91 -16.56 -20.83 15.49
C ALA A 91 -15.51 -20.97 16.60
N SER A 92 -15.70 -20.27 17.72
CA SER A 92 -14.91 -20.48 18.93
C SER A 92 -15.26 -21.84 19.53
N ALA A 93 -14.28 -22.74 19.53
CA ALA A 93 -14.45 -24.10 20.04
C ALA A 93 -14.85 -24.19 21.53
N GLY A 94 -14.73 -23.09 22.30
CA GLY A 94 -15.03 -23.07 23.74
C GLY A 94 -16.27 -22.28 24.16
N SER A 95 -16.59 -21.18 23.48
CA SER A 95 -17.68 -20.28 23.89
C SER A 95 -18.92 -20.35 22.98
N GLY A 96 -18.84 -21.06 21.85
CA GLY A 96 -19.87 -21.03 20.80
C GLY A 96 -19.99 -19.67 20.09
N ALA A 97 -19.14 -18.71 20.44
CA ALA A 97 -19.13 -17.38 19.83
C ALA A 97 -18.42 -17.40 18.48
N LEU A 98 -18.92 -16.60 17.53
CA LEU A 98 -18.24 -16.39 16.26
C LEU A 98 -17.12 -15.36 16.45
N VAL A 99 -15.89 -15.76 16.11
CA VAL A 99 -14.71 -14.89 16.19
C VAL A 99 -14.27 -14.56 14.77
N ILE A 100 -13.77 -13.35 14.60
CA ILE A 100 -13.15 -12.90 13.35
C ILE A 100 -11.68 -12.78 13.59
N GLU A 101 -10.93 -13.62 12.90
CA GLU A 101 -9.48 -13.69 13.07
C GLU A 101 -8.78 -13.55 11.73
N PRO A 102 -7.56 -12.99 11.71
CA PRO A 102 -6.67 -13.13 10.58
C PRO A 102 -6.48 -14.62 10.27
N THR A 103 -6.69 -15.00 9.02
CA THR A 103 -6.50 -16.37 8.56
C THR A 103 -5.03 -16.77 8.42
N GLY A 104 -4.10 -15.82 8.59
CA GLY A 104 -2.69 -15.94 8.22
C GLY A 104 -2.43 -15.75 6.72
N GLY A 105 -3.49 -15.66 5.91
CA GLY A 105 -3.41 -15.35 4.48
C GLY A 105 -3.48 -13.85 4.20
N THR A 106 -2.79 -13.42 3.13
CA THR A 106 -2.90 -12.07 2.59
C THR A 106 -3.41 -12.12 1.15
N GLY A 107 -4.07 -11.05 0.70
CA GLY A 107 -4.40 -10.82 -0.70
C GLY A 107 -3.76 -9.52 -1.19
N SER A 108 -3.44 -9.47 -2.48
CA SER A 108 -2.78 -8.32 -3.09
C SER A 108 -3.81 -7.32 -3.59
N VAL A 109 -3.80 -6.09 -3.09
CA VAL A 109 -4.74 -5.02 -3.47
C VAL A 109 -3.96 -3.85 -4.04
N ARG A 110 -4.30 -3.40 -5.24
CA ARG A 110 -3.62 -2.25 -5.87
C ARG A 110 -3.70 -1.00 -4.97
N SER A 111 -2.56 -0.39 -4.67
CA SER A 111 -2.43 0.85 -3.92
C SER A 111 -3.34 1.96 -4.46
N GLU A 112 -3.48 2.04 -5.78
CA GLU A 112 -4.36 3.01 -6.44
C GLU A 112 -5.85 2.79 -6.12
N LEU A 113 -6.29 1.52 -5.97
CA LEU A 113 -7.65 1.23 -5.53
C LEU A 113 -7.88 1.73 -4.11
N LEU A 114 -6.92 1.50 -3.20
CA LEU A 114 -6.98 1.98 -1.82
C LEU A 114 -7.07 3.51 -1.75
N LYS A 115 -6.22 4.21 -2.52
CA LYS A 115 -6.25 5.68 -2.64
C LYS A 115 -7.61 6.18 -3.14
N ARG A 116 -8.12 5.61 -4.23
CA ARG A 116 -9.43 5.97 -4.81
C ARG A 116 -10.58 5.79 -3.83
N LEU A 117 -10.50 4.78 -2.96
CA LEU A 117 -11.51 4.50 -1.94
C LEU A 117 -11.35 5.34 -0.66
N GLY A 118 -10.24 6.08 -0.53
CA GLY A 118 -9.85 6.77 0.70
C GLY A 118 -9.59 5.81 1.86
N LEU A 119 -9.10 4.60 1.56
CA LEU A 119 -8.87 3.53 2.54
C LEU A 119 -7.38 3.38 2.82
N ARG A 120 -6.97 3.53 4.08
CA ARG A 120 -5.58 3.27 4.50
C ARG A 120 -5.34 1.77 4.60
N ALA A 121 -4.19 1.30 4.09
CA ALA A 121 -3.87 -0.13 4.05
C ALA A 121 -3.93 -0.82 5.42
N GLU A 122 -3.50 -0.15 6.49
CA GLU A 122 -3.55 -0.70 7.86
C GLU A 122 -4.98 -0.99 8.35
N TYR A 123 -5.99 -0.30 7.79
CA TYR A 123 -7.42 -0.51 8.07
C TYR A 123 -8.15 -1.28 6.98
N ALA A 124 -7.46 -1.72 5.93
CA ALA A 124 -8.03 -2.56 4.91
C ALA A 124 -7.99 -4.02 5.37
N ARG A 125 -9.09 -4.75 5.18
CA ARG A 125 -9.14 -6.20 5.38
C ARG A 125 -9.91 -6.85 4.23
N LEU A 126 -9.50 -8.04 3.85
CA LEU A 126 -10.19 -8.84 2.85
C LEU A 126 -11.11 -9.85 3.54
N MET A 127 -12.26 -10.12 2.95
CA MET A 127 -13.21 -11.12 3.41
C MET A 127 -13.89 -11.75 2.20
N GLU A 128 -14.22 -13.03 2.27
CA GLU A 128 -15.00 -13.68 1.22
C GLU A 128 -16.48 -13.61 1.57
N ALA A 129 -17.32 -13.29 0.59
CA ALA A 129 -18.75 -13.30 0.76
C ALA A 129 -19.29 -14.75 0.79
N ASP A 130 -20.22 -15.02 1.69
CA ASP A 130 -20.93 -16.30 1.75
C ASP A 130 -22.45 -16.07 1.66
N GLY A 131 -23.13 -16.96 0.91
CA GLY A 131 -24.55 -16.85 0.57
C GLY A 131 -24.88 -15.92 -0.60
N ASP A 132 -26.17 -15.84 -0.90
CA ASP A 132 -26.77 -15.16 -2.05
C ASP A 132 -27.65 -13.95 -1.66
N SER A 133 -27.69 -13.64 -0.37
CA SER A 133 -28.62 -12.66 0.19
C SER A 133 -28.32 -11.21 -0.22
N MET A 134 -27.16 -10.98 -0.83
CA MET A 134 -26.74 -9.69 -1.36
C MET A 134 -26.70 -9.66 -2.89
N LEU A 135 -27.23 -10.68 -3.57
CA LEU A 135 -27.41 -10.63 -5.02
C LEU A 135 -28.34 -9.48 -5.42
N PRO A 136 -28.08 -8.78 -6.54
CA PRO A 136 -26.98 -9.01 -7.49
C PRO A 136 -25.68 -8.29 -7.13
N THR A 137 -25.66 -7.51 -6.04
CA THR A 137 -24.52 -6.66 -5.68
C THR A 137 -23.30 -7.47 -5.28
N ILE A 138 -23.48 -8.49 -4.44
CA ILE A 138 -22.43 -9.38 -3.94
C ILE A 138 -22.88 -10.82 -4.17
N HIS A 139 -22.03 -11.61 -4.82
CA HIS A 139 -22.23 -13.04 -5.05
C HIS A 139 -21.44 -13.84 -4.03
N HIS A 140 -21.88 -15.07 -3.79
CA HIS A 140 -21.10 -16.05 -3.02
C HIS A 140 -19.71 -16.20 -3.65
N GLY A 141 -18.66 -16.17 -2.81
CA GLY A 141 -17.25 -16.25 -3.22
C GLY A 141 -16.60 -14.92 -3.61
N ASP A 142 -17.36 -13.82 -3.73
CA ASP A 142 -16.78 -12.52 -4.08
C ASP A 142 -15.80 -12.03 -2.98
N PRO A 143 -14.57 -11.60 -3.35
CA PRO A 143 -13.69 -10.89 -2.44
C PRO A 143 -14.22 -9.49 -2.11
N LEU A 144 -14.37 -9.23 -0.81
CA LEU A 144 -14.81 -7.97 -0.24
C LEU A 144 -13.61 -7.23 0.38
N LEU A 145 -13.48 -5.95 0.05
CA LEU A 145 -12.53 -5.06 0.72
C LEU A 145 -13.26 -4.24 1.79
N ILE A 146 -12.85 -4.43 3.04
CA ILE A 146 -13.52 -3.89 4.23
C ILE A 146 -12.63 -2.83 4.88
N ASP A 147 -13.23 -1.69 5.18
CA ASP A 147 -12.69 -0.61 6.00
C ASP A 147 -13.01 -0.88 7.47
N VAL A 148 -11.99 -1.27 8.24
CA VAL A 148 -12.09 -1.61 9.67
C VAL A 148 -11.60 -0.47 10.59
N SER A 149 -11.52 0.75 10.08
CA SER A 149 -11.13 1.93 10.84
C SER A 149 -12.08 2.21 12.02
N PRO A 150 -11.60 2.89 13.10
CA PRO A 150 -12.46 3.32 14.19
C PRO A 150 -13.68 4.11 13.71
N GLU A 151 -13.53 4.97 12.70
CA GLU A 151 -14.60 5.78 12.14
C GLU A 151 -15.66 4.91 11.43
N ALA A 152 -15.22 3.90 10.67
CA ALA A 152 -16.13 2.99 9.99
C ALA A 152 -16.94 2.12 10.95
N ARG A 153 -16.43 1.86 12.16
CA ARG A 153 -17.09 1.08 13.21
C ARG A 153 -17.97 1.93 14.12
N ALA A 154 -17.61 3.19 14.34
CA ALA A 154 -18.32 4.07 15.28
C ALA A 154 -19.59 4.68 14.70
N ARG A 155 -19.65 4.91 13.37
CA ARG A 155 -20.78 5.61 12.75
C ARG A 155 -21.29 4.89 11.51
N VAL A 156 -22.55 4.43 11.58
CA VAL A 156 -23.27 3.93 10.41
C VAL A 156 -23.59 5.08 9.46
N VAL A 157 -23.12 4.93 8.23
CA VAL A 157 -23.48 5.77 7.08
C VAL A 157 -24.65 5.08 6.40
N ASP A 158 -25.73 5.84 6.21
CA ASP A 158 -26.97 5.32 5.65
C ASP A 158 -26.78 4.71 4.26
N ASN A 159 -27.50 3.62 4.00
CA ASN A 159 -27.51 2.88 2.74
C ASN A 159 -26.13 2.35 2.27
N LYS A 160 -25.21 2.09 3.20
CA LYS A 160 -23.91 1.42 2.91
C LYS A 160 -23.90 -0.02 3.40
N ILE A 161 -23.03 -0.84 2.80
CA ILE A 161 -22.88 -2.25 3.13
C ILE A 161 -21.83 -2.41 4.23
N TYR A 162 -22.14 -3.24 5.23
CA TYR A 162 -21.31 -3.49 6.38
C TYR A 162 -21.15 -4.99 6.61
N ALA A 163 -19.98 -5.37 7.12
CA ALA A 163 -19.77 -6.63 7.80
C ALA A 163 -19.95 -6.40 9.31
N PHE A 164 -20.81 -7.18 9.96
CA PHE A 164 -21.12 -7.06 11.38
C PHE A 164 -21.53 -8.41 11.96
N THR A 165 -21.55 -8.50 13.28
CA THR A 165 -22.10 -9.64 14.00
C THR A 165 -23.31 -9.23 14.81
N ILE A 166 -24.29 -10.13 14.92
CA ILE A 166 -25.39 -10.04 15.89
C ILE A 166 -25.34 -11.36 16.67
N GLU A 167 -25.14 -11.26 17.99
CA GLU A 167 -24.93 -12.44 18.84
C GLU A 167 -23.77 -13.31 18.32
N ASN A 168 -24.05 -14.50 17.80
CA ASN A 168 -23.06 -15.45 17.29
C ASN A 168 -23.15 -15.63 15.77
N GLU A 169 -23.84 -14.73 15.06
CA GLU A 169 -23.99 -14.80 13.61
C GLU A 169 -23.33 -13.60 12.93
N ALA A 170 -22.70 -13.85 11.78
CA ALA A 170 -22.10 -12.83 10.94
C ALA A 170 -22.99 -12.49 9.75
N TYR A 171 -22.97 -11.22 9.39
CA TYR A 171 -23.79 -10.68 8.32
C TYR A 171 -22.97 -9.72 7.47
N VAL A 172 -23.18 -9.80 6.16
CA VAL A 172 -22.87 -8.75 5.20
C VAL A 172 -24.18 -8.21 4.66
N LYS A 173 -24.59 -7.02 5.09
CA LYS A 173 -25.88 -6.41 4.71
C LYS A 173 -25.75 -4.91 4.50
N ARG A 174 -26.71 -4.34 3.77
CA ARG A 174 -26.88 -2.89 3.69
C ARG A 174 -27.56 -2.40 4.97
N LEU A 175 -26.97 -1.42 5.63
CA LEU A 175 -27.56 -0.79 6.82
C LEU A 175 -28.31 0.47 6.42
N ARG A 176 -29.61 0.49 6.71
CA ARG A 176 -30.49 1.66 6.55
C ARG A 176 -30.80 2.23 7.92
N ARG A 177 -30.63 3.54 8.08
CA ARG A 177 -30.96 4.26 9.31
C ARG A 177 -32.42 4.70 9.25
N GLU A 178 -33.18 4.34 10.27
CA GLU A 178 -34.54 4.80 10.48
C GLU A 178 -34.62 5.57 11.81
N PRO A 179 -35.66 6.38 12.05
CA PRO A 179 -35.85 7.04 13.33
C PRO A 179 -35.81 6.04 14.49
N GLY A 180 -34.78 6.15 15.33
CA GLY A 180 -34.59 5.31 16.51
C GLY A 180 -34.03 3.90 16.28
N ARG A 181 -33.75 3.47 15.04
CA ARG A 181 -33.26 2.10 14.77
C ARG A 181 -32.40 1.98 13.52
N ILE A 182 -31.72 0.85 13.41
CA ILE A 182 -31.01 0.44 12.20
C ILE A 182 -31.69 -0.81 11.63
N VAL A 183 -31.91 -0.82 10.33
CA VAL A 183 -32.47 -1.96 9.60
C VAL A 183 -31.38 -2.58 8.74
N MET A 184 -31.20 -3.88 8.83
CA MET A 184 -30.39 -4.64 7.88
C MET A 184 -31.24 -5.04 6.68
N VAL A 185 -30.76 -4.65 5.51
CA VAL A 185 -31.43 -4.83 4.23
C VAL A 185 -30.58 -5.75 3.37
N SER A 186 -31.24 -6.77 2.84
CA SER A 186 -30.70 -7.66 1.81
C SER A 186 -30.90 -6.98 0.45
N ASP A 187 -29.87 -6.97 -0.39
CA ASP A 187 -30.07 -6.50 -1.77
C ASP A 187 -30.87 -7.54 -2.59
N ASN A 188 -30.83 -8.81 -2.18
CA ASN A 188 -31.67 -9.86 -2.74
C ASN A 188 -33.08 -9.78 -2.13
N ARG A 189 -34.10 -9.62 -2.98
CA ARG A 189 -35.50 -9.41 -2.61
C ARG A 189 -36.17 -10.63 -1.98
N ASP A 190 -35.60 -11.81 -2.15
CA ASP A 190 -36.11 -13.04 -1.55
C ASP A 190 -35.88 -13.09 -0.03
N TYR A 191 -35.05 -12.18 0.49
CA TYR A 191 -34.71 -12.09 1.90
C TYR A 191 -35.37 -10.86 2.54
N PRO A 192 -36.18 -11.03 3.60
CA PRO A 192 -36.85 -9.90 4.25
C PRO A 192 -35.86 -8.98 4.96
N GLU A 193 -36.22 -7.71 5.03
CA GLU A 193 -35.54 -6.73 5.88
C GLU A 193 -35.77 -7.05 7.35
N ARG A 194 -34.78 -6.80 8.20
CA ARG A 194 -34.86 -7.06 9.64
C ARG A 194 -34.30 -5.88 10.42
N ALA A 195 -34.99 -5.46 11.48
CA ALA A 195 -34.44 -4.50 12.42
C ALA A 195 -33.29 -5.16 13.20
N ILE A 196 -32.19 -4.43 13.39
CA ILE A 196 -31.08 -4.86 14.24
C ILE A 196 -31.51 -4.66 15.71
N PRO A 197 -31.41 -5.69 16.56
CA PRO A 197 -31.70 -5.56 17.99
C PRO A 197 -30.83 -4.47 18.64
N GLU A 198 -31.40 -3.72 19.57
CA GLU A 198 -30.61 -2.82 20.41
C GLU A 198 -29.82 -3.62 21.46
N GLY A 199 -28.59 -3.20 21.75
CA GLY A 199 -27.76 -3.77 22.80
C GLY A 199 -26.36 -4.19 22.34
N ASP A 200 -25.62 -4.78 23.27
CA ASP A 200 -24.18 -5.10 23.11
C ASP A 200 -23.91 -6.27 22.15
N SER A 201 -24.96 -6.98 21.69
CA SER A 201 -24.83 -8.11 20.77
C SER A 201 -24.56 -7.67 19.33
N PHE A 202 -24.86 -6.41 18.97
CA PHE A 202 -24.59 -5.86 17.64
C PHE A 202 -23.19 -5.23 17.59
N ARG A 203 -22.31 -5.78 16.75
CA ARG A 203 -20.95 -5.28 16.59
C ARG A 203 -20.57 -5.12 15.13
N ILE A 204 -20.20 -3.90 14.76
CA ILE A 204 -19.68 -3.60 13.42
C ILE A 204 -18.21 -4.03 13.33
N ILE A 205 -17.89 -4.80 12.31
CA ILE A 205 -16.53 -5.22 12.00
C ILE A 205 -15.87 -4.20 11.09
N GLY A 206 -16.60 -3.76 10.07
CA GLY A 206 -16.18 -2.70 9.16
C GLY A 206 -17.18 -2.48 8.04
N ARG A 207 -16.90 -1.46 7.23
CA ARG A 207 -17.73 -1.09 6.08
C ARG A 207 -17.15 -1.70 4.81
N VAL A 208 -17.98 -2.33 3.99
CA VAL A 208 -17.56 -2.83 2.67
C VAL A 208 -17.37 -1.63 1.74
N LYS A 209 -16.17 -1.51 1.16
CA LYS A 209 -15.77 -0.41 0.28
C LYS A 209 -15.72 -0.82 -1.19
N TRP A 210 -15.48 -2.10 -1.45
CA TRP A 210 -15.31 -2.64 -2.79
C TRP A 210 -15.63 -4.13 -2.82
N VAL A 211 -16.09 -4.57 -3.98
CA VAL A 211 -16.32 -5.98 -4.33
C VAL A 211 -15.51 -6.23 -5.58
N GLU A 212 -14.65 -7.23 -5.55
CA GLU A 212 -13.96 -7.72 -6.75
C GLU A 212 -14.74 -8.90 -7.30
N ARG A 213 -14.90 -8.96 -8.63
CA ARG A 213 -15.54 -10.09 -9.30
C ARG A 213 -14.83 -10.34 -10.61
N GLU A 214 -14.46 -11.59 -10.83
CA GLU A 214 -14.03 -12.09 -12.13
C GLU A 214 -15.29 -12.55 -12.89
N LEU A 215 -15.45 -12.10 -14.14
CA LEU A 215 -16.64 -12.36 -14.96
C LEU A 215 -16.40 -13.48 -15.96
#